data_AF-A0A1K1PG44-F1
#
_entry.id   AF-A0A1K1PG44-F1
#
_cell.length_a   1.000
_cell.length_b   1.000
_cell.length_c   1.000
_cell.angle_alpha   90.00
_cell.angle_beta   90.00
_cell.angle_gamma   90.00
#
_symmetry.space_group_name_H-M   'P 1'
#
loop_
_entity.id
_entity.type
_entity.pdbx_description
1 polymer ?
#
loop_
_entity_poly.entity_id
_entity_poly.type
_entity_poly.pdbx_seq_one_letter_code
_entity_poly.pdbx_strand_id
1 'polypeptide(L)'
;MADTAKKLAKLDEKIGKLKERIKADTAECEKLCEQKALLIYQSLCKQYSCEGQALADMIAREHEQAAMPVSDDKSVSDNSDDDVADKEEMLGQTSFFEKNDPYSD
;
A
#
# COMPACT_ATOMS: atom_id res chain seq x y z
N MET A 1 20.36 -47.44 15.34
CA MET A 1 20.86 -46.23 16.01
C MET A 1 21.90 -45.44 15.21
N ALA A 2 22.82 -46.08 14.47
CA ALA A 2 23.80 -45.35 13.65
C ALA A 2 23.18 -44.59 12.44
N ASP A 3 22.16 -45.15 11.79
CA ASP A 3 21.52 -44.50 10.63
C ASP A 3 20.64 -43.31 10.99
N THR A 4 20.05 -43.32 12.18
CA THR A 4 19.26 -42.18 12.69
C THR A 4 20.17 -40.99 13.01
N ALA A 5 21.33 -41.23 13.62
CA ALA A 5 22.32 -40.18 13.88
C ALA A 5 22.87 -39.55 12.58
N LYS A 6 23.16 -40.37 11.56
CA LYS A 6 23.59 -39.87 10.24
C LYS A 6 22.51 -39.03 9.55
N LYS A 7 21.23 -39.39 9.70
CA LYS A 7 20.11 -38.62 9.15
C LYS A 7 19.95 -37.28 9.87
N LEU A 8 20.09 -37.24 11.19
CA LEU A 8 20.04 -36.00 11.98
C LEU A 8 21.14 -35.03 11.56
N ALA A 9 22.39 -35.49 11.48
CA ALA A 9 23.51 -34.63 11.06
C ALA A 9 23.31 -34.00 9.67
N LYS A 10 22.72 -34.76 8.71
CA LYS A 10 22.38 -34.22 7.38
C LYS A 10 21.27 -33.18 7.43
N LEU A 11 20.31 -33.33 8.34
CA LEU A 11 19.24 -32.34 8.52
C LEU A 11 19.80 -31.07 9.17
N ASP A 12 20.65 -31.19 10.17
CA ASP A 12 21.30 -30.05 10.82
C ASP A 12 22.15 -29.25 9.82
N GLU A 13 22.90 -29.94 8.96
CA GLU A 13 23.67 -29.28 7.89
C GLU A 13 22.75 -28.52 6.91
N LYS A 14 21.63 -29.12 6.52
CA LYS A 14 20.63 -28.46 5.65
C LYS A 14 20.02 -27.25 6.33
N ILE A 15 19.66 -27.36 7.62
CA ILE A 15 19.13 -26.25 8.42
C ILE A 15 20.16 -25.11 8.49
N GLY A 16 21.44 -25.43 8.70
CA GLY A 16 22.52 -24.45 8.68
C GLY A 16 22.58 -23.69 7.36
N LYS A 17 22.60 -24.40 6.23
CA LYS A 17 22.62 -23.78 4.90
C LYS A 17 21.39 -22.92 4.61
N LEU A 18 20.21 -23.37 5.05
CA LEU A 18 18.98 -22.60 4.89
C LEU A 18 18.99 -21.32 5.74
N LYS A 19 19.51 -21.37 6.97
CA LYS A 19 19.64 -20.18 7.82
C LYS A 19 20.56 -19.14 7.20
N GLU A 20 21.70 -19.55 6.64
CA GLU A 20 22.61 -18.61 5.98
C GLU A 20 22.00 -18.01 4.70
N ARG A 21 21.25 -18.82 3.93
CA ARG A 21 20.51 -18.30 2.77
C ARG A 21 19.44 -17.29 3.19
N ILE A 22 18.62 -17.59 4.20
CA ILE A 22 17.58 -16.68 4.68
C ILE A 22 18.18 -15.34 5.10
N LYS A 23 19.32 -15.34 5.79
CA LYS A 23 20.01 -14.10 6.16
C LYS A 23 20.46 -13.31 4.93
N ALA A 24 21.09 -13.98 3.96
CA ALA A 24 21.56 -13.33 2.74
C ALA A 24 20.40 -12.74 1.92
N ASP A 25 19.35 -13.52 1.70
CA ASP A 25 18.16 -13.11 0.95
C ASP A 25 17.43 -11.95 1.65
N THR A 26 17.37 -11.97 2.98
CA THR A 26 16.76 -10.87 3.77
C THR A 26 17.56 -9.57 3.60
N ALA A 27 18.89 -9.64 3.70
CA ALA A 27 19.75 -8.47 3.49
C ALA A 27 19.66 -7.94 2.04
N GLU A 28 19.53 -8.83 1.05
CA GLU A 28 19.30 -8.43 -0.34
C GLU A 28 17.93 -7.76 -0.53
N CYS A 29 16.87 -8.30 0.08
CA CYS A 29 15.55 -7.68 0.07
C CYS A 29 15.57 -6.27 0.67
N GLU A 30 16.23 -6.07 1.81
CA GLU A 30 16.38 -4.74 2.44
C GLU A 30 17.07 -3.76 1.50
N LYS A 31 18.19 -4.17 0.89
CA LYS A 31 18.91 -3.35 -0.10
C LYS A 31 18.05 -3.00 -1.31
N LEU A 32 17.29 -3.96 -1.84
CA LEU A 32 16.39 -3.73 -2.98
C LEU A 32 15.24 -2.78 -2.60
N CYS A 33 14.72 -2.89 -1.38
CA CYS A 33 13.72 -1.96 -0.85
C CYS A 33 14.24 -0.53 -0.77
N GLU A 34 15.47 -0.33 -0.28
CA GLU A 34 16.12 0.99 -0.25
C GLU A 34 16.33 1.55 -1.66
N GLN A 35 16.81 0.73 -2.59
CA GLN A 35 17.00 1.14 -3.98
C GLN A 35 15.67 1.51 -4.65
N LYS A 36 14.60 0.74 -4.38
CA LYS A 36 13.25 1.05 -4.86
C LYS A 36 12.77 2.41 -4.33
N ALA A 37 12.92 2.67 -3.03
CA ALA A 37 12.53 3.94 -2.44
C ALA A 37 13.29 5.12 -3.07
N LEU A 38 14.60 4.96 -3.30
CA LEU A 38 15.42 5.97 -3.97
C LEU A 38 14.97 6.24 -5.41
N LEU A 39 14.67 5.19 -6.18
CA LEU A 39 14.19 5.33 -7.55
C LEU A 39 12.83 6.03 -7.62
N ILE A 40 11.93 5.72 -6.68
CA ILE A 40 10.63 6.41 -6.56
C ILE A 40 10.86 7.90 -6.28
N TYR A 41 11.70 8.22 -5.30
CA TYR A 41 12.04 9.61 -4.98
C TYR A 41 12.62 10.36 -6.19
N GLN A 42 13.58 9.76 -6.89
CA GLN A 42 14.19 10.35 -8.10
C GLN A 42 13.16 10.55 -9.22
N SER A 43 12.23 9.61 -9.40
CA SER A 43 11.16 9.75 -10.38
C SER A 43 10.25 10.93 -10.05
N LEU A 44 9.86 11.08 -8.78
CA LEU A 44 9.05 12.21 -8.31
C LEU A 44 9.79 13.53 -8.48
N CYS A 45 11.09 13.58 -8.16
CA CYS A 45 11.90 14.78 -8.35
C CYS A 45 11.92 15.23 -9.82
N LYS A 46 12.01 14.28 -10.76
CA LYS A 46 11.96 14.56 -12.20
C LYS A 46 10.57 15.03 -12.64
N GLN A 47 9.51 14.41 -12.14
CA GLN A 47 8.13 14.75 -12.49
C GLN A 47 7.75 16.16 -12.05
N TYR A 48 8.11 16.54 -10.83
CA TYR A 48 7.75 17.83 -10.25
C TYR A 48 8.84 18.90 -10.38
N SER A 49 10.02 18.53 -10.90
CA SER A 49 11.19 19.41 -11.04
C SER A 49 11.61 20.09 -9.73
N CYS A 50 11.43 19.40 -8.60
CA CYS A 50 11.78 19.88 -7.26
C CYS A 50 12.22 18.72 -6.35
N GLU A 51 12.84 19.04 -5.23
CA GLU A 51 13.45 18.06 -4.32
C GLU A 51 13.20 18.43 -2.85
N GLY A 52 13.44 17.49 -1.93
CA GLY A 52 13.40 17.73 -0.49
C GLY A 52 12.06 18.27 0.01
N GLN A 53 12.09 19.33 0.83
CA GLN A 53 10.89 19.92 1.43
C GLN A 53 9.91 20.46 0.37
N ALA A 54 10.40 21.04 -0.72
CA ALA A 54 9.55 21.58 -1.78
C ALA A 54 8.73 20.48 -2.47
N LEU A 55 9.30 19.27 -2.61
CA LEU A 55 8.58 18.11 -3.11
C LEU A 55 7.55 17.62 -2.10
N ALA A 56 7.90 17.57 -0.81
CA ALA A 56 6.98 17.18 0.25
C ALA A 56 5.77 18.13 0.36
N ASP A 57 5.99 19.45 0.31
CA ASP A 57 4.94 20.47 0.36
C ASP A 57 4.03 20.40 -0.89
N MET A 58 4.57 20.01 -2.04
CA MET A 58 3.79 19.84 -3.25
C MET A 58 2.87 18.62 -3.17
N ILE A 59 3.40 17.48 -2.71
CA ILE A 59 2.64 16.24 -2.51
C ILE A 59 1.54 16.46 -1.45
N ALA A 60 1.84 17.16 -0.35
CA ALA A 60 0.85 17.47 0.68
C ALA A 60 -0.33 18.30 0.14
N ARG A 61 -0.05 19.35 -0.64
CA ARG A 61 -1.10 20.16 -1.28
C ARG A 61 -1.95 19.37 -2.27
N GLU A 62 -1.35 18.47 -3.05
CA GLU A 62 -2.10 17.61 -3.98
C GLU A 62 -3.04 16.65 -3.22
N HIS A 63 -2.56 16.06 -2.13
CA HIS A 63 -3.40 15.21 -1.26
C HIS A 63 -4.57 15.98 -0.63
N GLU A 64 -4.35 17.21 -0.19
CA GLU A 64 -5.42 18.07 0.33
C GLU A 64 -6.45 18.41 -0.76
N GLN A 65 -6.00 18.74 -1.98
CA GLN A 65 -6.88 19.02 -3.12
C GLN A 65 -7.69 17.79 -3.56
N ALA A 66 -7.09 16.60 -3.51
CA ALA A 66 -7.79 15.35 -3.81
C ALA A 66 -8.81 14.95 -2.73
N ALA A 67 -8.61 15.40 -1.49
CA ALA A 67 -9.52 15.15 -0.37
C ALA A 67 -10.68 16.16 -0.29
N MET A 68 -10.60 17.29 -1.01
CA MET A 68 -11.73 18.19 -1.13
C MET A 68 -12.80 17.57 -2.04
N PRO A 69 -14.07 17.46 -1.62
CA PRO A 69 -15.13 17.17 -2.57
C PRO A 69 -15.12 18.29 -3.60
N VAL A 70 -15.10 17.94 -4.89
CA VAL A 70 -15.49 18.88 -5.94
C VAL A 70 -16.93 19.26 -5.59
N SER A 71 -17.10 20.37 -4.89
CA SER A 71 -18.41 20.98 -4.76
C SER A 71 -18.82 21.27 -6.19
N ASP A 72 -19.78 20.51 -6.71
CA ASP A 72 -20.61 20.87 -7.84
C ASP A 72 -21.36 22.16 -7.47
N ASP A 73 -20.61 23.26 -7.40
CA ASP A 73 -21.15 24.61 -7.30
C ASP A 73 -21.24 25.17 -8.72
N LYS A 74 -21.80 24.34 -9.61
CA LYS A 74 -22.47 24.82 -10.79
C LYS A 74 -23.92 24.94 -10.37
N SER A 75 -24.27 26.12 -9.87
CA SER A 75 -25.64 26.59 -9.73
C SER A 75 -26.39 26.27 -11.02
N VAL A 76 -27.09 25.14 -11.05
CA VAL A 76 -28.02 24.80 -12.12
C VAL A 76 -29.22 25.69 -11.85
N SER A 77 -29.27 26.77 -12.62
CA SER A 77 -30.40 27.69 -12.68
C SER A 77 -31.68 26.87 -12.81
N ASP A 78 -32.59 27.14 -11.87
CA ASP A 78 -34.01 26.79 -11.86
C ASP A 78 -34.60 26.68 -13.28
N ASN A 79 -35.04 25.48 -13.67
CA ASN A 79 -36.06 25.26 -14.68
C ASN A 79 -36.58 23.81 -14.63
N SER A 80 -37.74 23.69 -13.97
CA SER A 80 -38.93 22.89 -14.32
C SER A 80 -38.83 21.39 -14.66
N ASP A 81 -39.62 20.61 -13.91
CA ASP A 81 -40.45 19.46 -14.29
C ASP A 81 -39.83 18.39 -15.23
N ASP A 82 -39.58 17.18 -14.72
CA ASP A 82 -40.43 16.02 -15.04
C ASP A 82 -39.99 14.73 -14.30
N ASP A 83 -40.98 13.85 -14.22
CA ASP A 83 -41.19 12.72 -13.34
C ASP A 83 -40.47 11.41 -13.77
N VAL A 84 -40.44 10.42 -12.85
CA VAL A 84 -40.29 8.95 -13.06
C VAL A 84 -38.88 8.28 -13.09
N ALA A 85 -38.60 7.56 -11.99
CA ALA A 85 -38.01 6.21 -11.79
C ALA A 85 -37.01 5.59 -12.80
N ASP A 86 -35.88 5.03 -12.31
CA ASP A 86 -35.76 3.58 -12.01
C ASP A 86 -34.46 3.25 -11.24
N LYS A 87 -34.38 1.99 -10.78
CA LYS A 87 -33.60 1.42 -9.67
C LYS A 87 -32.23 0.83 -10.05
N GLU A 88 -31.51 0.42 -9.00
CA GLU A 88 -30.37 -0.53 -8.92
C GLU A 88 -28.97 0.05 -9.22
N GLU A 89 -28.13 0.25 -8.20
CA GLU A 89 -27.28 -0.73 -7.47
C GLU A 89 -25.88 -0.78 -8.09
N MET A 90 -24.92 -0.11 -7.45
CA MET A 90 -23.54 -0.59 -7.36
C MET A 90 -23.00 -0.30 -5.96
N LEU A 91 -23.07 -1.31 -5.12
CA LEU A 91 -22.44 -1.41 -3.81
C LEU A 91 -20.92 -1.18 -3.94
N GLY A 92 -20.42 -0.16 -3.24
CA GLY A 92 -19.00 0.19 -3.20
C GLY A 92 -18.58 0.74 -1.85
N GLN A 93 -19.10 0.19 -0.75
CA GLN A 93 -18.60 0.50 0.59
C GLN A 93 -17.38 -0.38 0.90
N THR A 94 -16.17 0.08 0.57
CA THR A 94 -14.96 -0.44 1.21
C THR A 94 -14.69 0.37 2.47
N SER A 95 -15.44 0.07 3.54
CA SER A 95 -15.11 0.50 4.90
C SER A 95 -13.87 -0.26 5.37
N PHE A 96 -12.75 0.44 5.53
CA PHE A 96 -11.46 -0.13 5.98
C PHE A 96 -11.35 -0.26 7.51
N PHE A 97 -12.38 0.09 8.26
CA PHE A 97 -12.40 -0.04 9.72
C PHE A 97 -13.64 -0.78 10.21
N GLU A 98 -13.76 -2.05 9.86
CA GLU A 98 -14.58 -2.97 10.65
C GLU A 98 -13.69 -3.60 11.74
N LYS A 99 -13.61 -2.92 12.88
CA LYS A 99 -13.10 -3.54 14.10
C LYS A 99 -14.16 -4.55 14.56
N ASN A 100 -14.00 -5.80 14.15
CA ASN A 100 -14.60 -6.91 14.86
C ASN A 100 -13.91 -6.99 16.24
N ASP A 101 -14.60 -6.52 17.28
CA ASP A 101 -14.24 -6.79 18.66
C ASP A 101 -14.78 -8.19 19.03
N PRO A 102 -13.92 -9.19 19.25
CA PRO A 102 -14.37 -10.55 19.55
C PRO A 102 -14.91 -10.74 20.98
N TYR A 103 -15.11 -9.67 21.76
CA TYR A 103 -15.61 -9.72 23.14
C TYR A 103 -16.70 -8.68 23.47
N SER A 104 -17.62 -8.40 22.53
CA SER A 104 -18.89 -7.75 22.91
C SER A 104 -19.85 -8.81 23.47
N ASP A 105 -20.25 -8.64 24.73
CA ASP A 105 -21.12 -9.54 25.55
C ASP A 105 -22.40 -10.03 24.85
#